data_AF-A0AB37TKC1-F1
#
_entry.id   AF-A0AB37TKC1-F1
#
_cell.length_a   1.000
_cell.length_b   1.000
_cell.length_c   1.000
_cell.angle_alpha   90.00
_cell.angle_beta   90.00
_cell.angle_gamma   90.00
#
_symmetry.space_group_name_H-M   'P 1'
#
loop_
_entity.id
_entity.type
_entity.pdbx_description
1 polymer ?
#
loop_
_entity_poly.entity_id
_entity_poly.type
_entity_poly.pdbx_seq_one_letter_code
_entity_poly.pdbx_strand_id
1 'polypeptide(L)'
;MQTESLNIWGAAKVLTHYLPFRSQKAWYRYLYRNPRDYLNQDGYKINVHVINGERRYTKLALAAFITAHRNGNEQHTKGLIK
;
A
#
# COMPACT_ATOMS: atom_id res chain seq x y z
N MET A 1 -8.22 21.64 7.18
CA MET A 1 -8.00 20.30 7.76
C MET A 1 -6.63 19.80 7.34
N GLN A 2 -5.66 19.70 8.25
CA GLN A 2 -4.41 19.00 7.94
C GLN A 2 -4.72 17.51 7.87
N THR A 3 -4.79 16.95 6.66
CA THR A 3 -4.87 15.49 6.49
C THR A 3 -3.59 14.89 7.04
N GLU A 4 -3.70 14.21 8.19
CA GLU A 4 -2.59 13.45 8.76
C GLU A 4 -2.05 12.48 7.69
N SER A 5 -0.81 12.72 7.29
CA SER A 5 -0.15 11.96 6.23
C SER A 5 1.17 11.38 6.73
N LEU A 6 1.34 10.09 6.47
CA LEU A 6 2.48 9.30 6.92
C LEU A 6 3.58 9.36 5.86
N ASN A 7 4.84 9.42 6.32
CA ASN A 7 5.97 9.14 5.44
C ASN A 7 5.97 7.65 5.02
N ILE A 8 6.86 7.28 4.10
CA ILE A 8 6.96 5.92 3.56
C ILE A 8 7.13 4.87 4.67
N TRP A 9 7.93 5.18 5.71
CA TRP A 9 8.19 4.25 6.81
C TRP A 9 6.94 4.00 7.67
N GLY A 10 6.21 5.06 8.02
CA GLY A 10 4.95 4.97 8.75
C GLY A 10 3.88 4.23 7.95
N ALA A 11 3.77 4.52 6.66
CA ALA A 11 2.88 3.80 5.75
C ALA A 11 3.24 2.30 5.69
N ALA A 12 4.52 1.96 5.56
CA ALA A 12 4.97 0.56 5.54
C ALA A 12 4.64 -0.18 6.84
N LYS A 13 4.75 0.48 8.00
CA LYS A 13 4.35 -0.10 9.30
C LYS A 13 2.86 -0.42 9.33
N VAL A 14 2.02 0.50 8.86
CA VAL A 14 0.57 0.29 8.74
C VAL A 14 0.27 -0.89 7.81
N LEU A 15 0.89 -0.94 6.63
CA LEU A 15 0.67 -2.04 5.69
C LEU A 15 1.12 -3.39 6.26
N THR A 16 2.22 -3.45 7.00
CA THR A 16 2.67 -4.70 7.64
C THR A 16 1.67 -5.23 8.66
N HIS A 17 1.03 -4.33 9.41
CA HIS A 17 0.02 -4.71 10.41
C HIS A 17 -1.24 -5.31 9.76
N TYR A 18 -1.73 -4.71 8.67
CA TYR A 18 -2.97 -5.14 8.03
C TYR A 18 -2.79 -6.19 6.92
N LEU A 19 -1.60 -6.25 6.32
CA LEU A 19 -1.22 -7.12 5.20
C LEU A 19 0.10 -7.85 5.55
N PRO A 20 0.07 -8.80 6.51
CA PRO A 20 1.29 -9.41 7.08
C PRO A 20 1.98 -10.43 6.16
N PHE A 21 1.59 -10.52 4.88
CA PHE A 21 2.26 -11.37 3.89
C PHE A 21 3.58 -10.77 3.35
N ARG A 22 3.90 -9.52 3.74
CA ARG A 22 5.17 -8.84 3.45
C ARG A 22 5.69 -8.17 4.71
N SER A 23 7.02 -8.20 4.89
CA SER A 23 7.68 -7.45 5.98
C SER A 23 7.61 -5.94 5.76
N GLN A 24 7.79 -5.15 6.83
CA GLN A 24 7.84 -3.69 6.73
C GLN A 24 8.91 -3.20 5.75
N LYS A 25 10.08 -3.84 5.69
CA LYS A 25 11.14 -3.51 4.74
C LYS A 25 10.70 -3.78 3.29
N ALA A 26 9.96 -4.86 3.06
CA ALA A 26 9.39 -5.16 1.75
C ALA A 26 8.32 -4.12 1.36
N TRP A 27 7.42 -3.76 2.28
CA TRP A 27 6.43 -2.70 2.07
C TRP A 27 7.05 -1.32 1.82
N TYR A 28 8.13 -0.98 2.54
CA TYR A 28 8.86 0.26 2.30
C TYR A 28 9.39 0.33 0.86
N ARG A 29 10.05 -0.74 0.40
CA ARG A 29 10.55 -0.84 -0.98
C ARG A 29 9.42 -0.81 -2.00
N TYR A 30 8.30 -1.46 -1.70
CA TYR A 30 7.10 -1.44 -2.51
C TYR A 30 6.61 0.00 -2.71
N LEU A 31 6.34 0.71 -1.61
CA LEU A 31 5.89 2.10 -1.62
C LEU A 31 6.88 3.06 -2.27
N TYR A 32 8.18 2.78 -2.19
CA TYR A 32 9.19 3.59 -2.86
C TYR A 32 9.11 3.49 -4.40
N ARG A 33 8.77 2.31 -4.94
CA ARG A 33 8.68 2.06 -6.39
C ARG A 33 7.28 2.28 -6.96
N ASN A 34 6.24 2.09 -6.14
CA ASN A 34 4.84 2.05 -6.56
C ASN A 34 4.41 3.23 -7.46
N PRO A 35 4.77 4.50 -7.19
CA PRO A 35 4.33 5.61 -8.04
C PRO A 35 4.78 5.50 -9.51
N ARG A 36 5.87 4.77 -9.79
CA ARG A 36 6.46 4.62 -11.12
C ARG A 36 6.25 3.23 -11.72
N ASP A 37 6.01 2.22 -10.90
CA ASP A 37 6.16 0.81 -11.29
C ASP A 37 5.03 -0.11 -10.78
N TYR A 38 3.90 0.46 -10.34
CA TYR A 38 2.82 -0.31 -9.72
C TYR A 38 2.27 -1.45 -10.61
N LEU A 39 2.29 -1.29 -11.94
CA LEU A 39 1.83 -2.31 -12.88
C LEU A 39 2.69 -3.57 -12.87
N ASN A 40 4.01 -3.44 -12.69
CA ASN A 40 4.93 -4.57 -12.58
C ASN A 40 5.04 -5.13 -11.15
N GLN A 41 4.32 -4.53 -10.21
CA GLN A 41 4.20 -5.02 -8.84
C GLN A 41 2.94 -5.89 -8.70
N ASP A 42 1.89 -5.35 -8.08
CA ASP A 42 0.64 -6.05 -7.84
C ASP A 42 -0.52 -5.43 -8.63
N GLY A 43 -0.24 -4.46 -9.53
CA GLY A 43 -1.26 -3.73 -10.29
C GLY A 43 -1.99 -2.63 -9.50
N TYR A 44 -1.77 -2.51 -8.18
CA TYR A 44 -2.41 -1.51 -7.33
C TYR A 44 -1.57 -0.23 -7.19
N LYS A 45 -2.12 0.90 -7.65
CA LYS A 45 -1.51 2.21 -7.45
C LYS A 45 -2.01 2.84 -6.15
N ILE A 46 -1.10 3.26 -5.27
CA ILE A 46 -1.44 4.04 -4.07
C ILE A 46 -1.31 5.52 -4.38
N ASN A 47 -2.35 6.29 -4.01
CA ASN A 47 -2.29 7.75 -4.07
C ASN A 47 -1.24 8.29 -3.09
N VAL A 48 -0.30 9.07 -3.61
CA VAL A 48 0.81 9.67 -2.89
C VAL A 48 0.82 11.18 -3.11
N HIS A 49 1.09 11.94 -2.05
CA HIS A 49 1.32 13.37 -2.10
C HIS A 49 2.80 13.66 -1.89
N VAL A 50 3.29 14.75 -2.47
CA VAL A 50 4.64 15.26 -2.19
C VAL A 50 4.50 16.54 -1.37
N ILE A 51 5.02 16.53 -0.16
CA ILE A 51 5.02 17.67 0.76
C ILE A 51 6.46 17.90 1.18
N ASN A 52 7.01 19.09 0.92
CA ASN A 52 8.40 19.44 1.19
C ASN A 52 9.42 18.44 0.57
N GLY A 53 9.13 17.96 -0.65
CA GLY A 53 9.99 16.98 -1.34
C GLY A 53 9.85 15.54 -0.83
N GLU A 54 9.08 15.30 0.24
CA GLU A 54 8.86 13.97 0.80
C GLU A 54 7.53 13.37 0.34
N ARG A 55 7.56 12.06 0.07
CA ARG A 55 6.35 11.28 -0.22
C ARG A 55 5.55 11.04 1.04
N ARG A 56 4.27 11.37 0.97
CA ARG A 56 3.30 11.31 2.05
C ARG A 56 2.05 10.54 1.62
N TYR A 57 1.60 9.64 2.48
CA TYR A 57 0.45 8.76 2.28
C TYR A 57 -0.62 9.11 3.29
N THR A 58 -1.83 9.39 2.81
CA THR A 58 -2.98 9.63 3.70
C THR A 58 -3.49 8.31 4.27
N LYS A 59 -4.10 8.35 5.46
CA LYS A 59 -4.76 7.17 6.04
C LYS A 59 -5.84 6.60 5.11
N LEU A 60 -6.57 7.47 4.42
CA LEU A 60 -7.61 7.07 3.47
C LEU A 60 -7.04 6.29 2.28
N ALA A 61 -5.96 6.76 1.67
CA ALA A 61 -5.32 6.05 0.55
C ALA A 61 -4.79 4.66 0.98
N LEU A 62 -4.21 4.58 2.18
CA LEU A 62 -3.76 3.30 2.74
C LEU A 62 -4.92 2.35 3.03
N ALA A 63 -6.02 2.84 3.60
CA ALA A 63 -7.20 2.03 3.87
C ALA A 63 -7.81 1.46 2.58
N ALA A 64 -7.98 2.29 1.54
CA ALA A 64 -8.48 1.84 0.25
C ALA A 64 -7.60 0.76 -0.38
N PHE A 65 -6.28 0.93 -0.30
CA PHE A 65 -5.30 -0.06 -0.77
C PHE A 65 -5.39 -1.38 0.01
N ILE A 66 -5.46 -1.32 1.34
CA ILE A 66 -5.59 -2.53 2.19
C ILE A 66 -6.85 -3.31 1.84
N THR A 67 -7.99 -2.62 1.68
CA THR A 67 -9.25 -3.25 1.29
C THR A 67 -9.14 -3.92 -0.09
N ALA A 68 -8.54 -3.24 -1.06
CA ALA A 68 -8.35 -3.77 -2.40
C ALA A 68 -7.48 -5.05 -2.39
N HIS A 69 -6.35 -5.04 -1.67
CA HIS A 69 -5.48 -6.21 -1.54
C HIS A 69 -6.14 -7.40 -0.84
N ARG A 70 -6.93 -7.15 0.22
CA ARG A 70 -7.66 -8.23 0.91
C ARG A 70 -8.71 -8.87 0.01
N ASN A 71 -9.50 -8.05 -0.68
CA ASN A 71 -10.53 -8.55 -1.60
C ASN A 71 -9.92 -9.28 -2.81
N GLY A 72 -8.79 -8.78 -3.34
CA GLY A 72 -8.07 -9.45 -4.43
C GLY A 72 -7.49 -10.81 -4.01
N ASN A 73 -6.93 -10.91 -2.79
CA ASN A 73 -6.46 -12.18 -2.25
C ASN A 73 -7.61 -13.17 -2.00
N GLU A 74 -8.77 -12.70 -1.52
CA GLU A 74 -9.96 -13.54 -1.36
C GLU A 74 -10.52 -14.07 -2.69
N GLN A 75 -10.41 -13.30 -3.77
CA GLN A 75 -10.80 -13.77 -5.11
C GLN A 75 -9.83 -14.81 -5.66
N HIS A 76 -8.52 -14.66 -5.41
CA HIS A 76 -7.51 -15.66 -5.78
C HIS A 76 -7.69 -16.99 -5.02
N THR A 77 -8.06 -16.97 -3.74
CA THR A 77 -8.30 -18.20 -2.97
C THR A 77 -9.62 -18.88 -3.32
N LYS A 78 -10.69 -18.12 -3.64
CA LYS A 78 -11.97 -18.69 -4.10
C LYS A 78 -11.89 -19.31 -5.50
N GLY A 79 -10.98 -18.85 -6.36
CA GLY A 79 -10.73 -19.44 -7.67
C GLY A 79 -9.92 -20.75 -7.66
N LEU A 80 -9.29 -21.08 -6.53
CA LEU A 80 -8.46 -22.28 -6.36
C LEU A 80 -9.23 -23.51 -5.83
N ILE A 81 -10.50 -23.35 -5.48
CA ILE A 81 -11.40 -24.46 -5.16
C ILE A 81 -12.22 -24.75 -6.43
N LYS A 82 -11.71 -25.66 -7.26
CA LYS A 82 -12.45 -26.33 -8.32
C LYS A 82 -12.26 -27.83 -8.18
#